data_AF-A0A562CQD1-F1
#
_entry.id   AF-A0A562CQD1-F1
#
_cell.length_a   1.000
_cell.length_b   1.000
_cell.length_c   1.000
_cell.angle_alpha   90.00
_cell.angle_beta   90.00
_cell.angle_gamma   90.00
#
_symmetry.space_group_name_H-M   'P 1'
#
loop_
_entity.id
_entity.type
_entity.pdbx_description
1 polymer ?
#
loop_
_entity_poly.entity_id
_entity_poly.type
_entity_poly.pdbx_seq_one_letter_code
_entity_poly.pdbx_strand_id
1 'polypeptide(L)'
;MIRYLSPMRLLAAATGLCVVLFAIGWTMREDPSDKPYLKILGGGFMFNYREAEVFYGFTALVERPLASGSIIEAEFENPGGGESLVVFERVSTMTDTYALRSPPVRGVEKDKPYNVAIRIYDRERKELLWATTRDYTSQISDDVVPDKPLTIGPGYALNPDNVPGAERPPR
;
A
#
# COMPACT_ATOMS: atom_id res chain seq x y z
N MET A 1 -60.05 -4.26 -16.78
CA MET A 1 -59.84 -2.82 -16.50
C MET A 1 -58.49 -2.36 -17.07
N ILE A 2 -58.20 -2.64 -18.35
CA ILE A 2 -56.98 -2.20 -19.06
C ILE A 2 -57.38 -1.98 -20.52
N ARG A 3 -57.96 -0.82 -20.85
CA ARG A 3 -58.35 -0.50 -22.23
C ARG A 3 -58.30 1.00 -22.53
N TYR A 4 -57.33 1.76 -22.01
CA TYR A 4 -57.19 3.19 -22.30
C TYR A 4 -55.75 3.75 -22.20
N LEU A 5 -54.70 2.95 -22.45
CA LEU A 5 -53.37 3.53 -22.67
C LEU A 5 -53.08 3.53 -24.17
N SER A 6 -53.04 4.71 -24.79
CA SER A 6 -52.56 4.82 -26.16
C SER A 6 -51.07 4.46 -26.18
N PRO A 7 -50.61 3.71 -27.18
CA PRO A 7 -49.20 3.30 -27.27
C PRO A 7 -48.25 4.50 -27.24
N MET A 8 -48.70 5.65 -27.77
CA MET A 8 -47.94 6.90 -27.76
C MET A 8 -47.75 7.50 -26.35
N ARG A 9 -48.74 7.38 -25.45
CA ARG A 9 -48.60 7.84 -24.06
C ARG A 9 -47.68 6.94 -23.25
N LEU A 10 -47.73 5.63 -23.51
CA LEU A 10 -46.80 4.66 -22.93
C LEU A 10 -45.36 4.94 -23.37
N LEU A 11 -45.16 5.23 -24.66
CA LEU A 11 -43.85 5.61 -25.20
C LEU A 11 -43.34 6.90 -24.58
N ALA A 12 -44.17 7.95 -24.50
CA ALA A 12 -43.79 9.22 -23.90
C ALA A 12 -43.42 9.07 -22.41
N ALA A 13 -44.19 8.30 -21.64
CA ALA A 13 -43.91 8.03 -20.23
C ALA A 13 -42.61 7.24 -20.05
N ALA A 14 -42.38 6.22 -20.89
CA ALA A 14 -41.15 5.44 -20.87
C ALA A 14 -39.92 6.28 -21.24
N THR A 15 -40.01 7.12 -22.28
CA THR A 15 -38.91 8.03 -22.65
C THR A 15 -38.64 9.06 -21.56
N GLY A 16 -39.69 9.64 -20.96
CA GLY A 16 -39.55 10.55 -19.83
C GLY A 16 -38.84 9.90 -18.64
N LEU A 17 -39.20 8.67 -18.31
CA LEU A 17 -38.53 7.88 -17.27
C LEU A 17 -37.06 7.62 -17.63
N CYS A 18 -36.76 7.21 -18.86
CA CYS A 18 -35.38 6.99 -19.31
C CYS A 18 -34.53 8.27 -19.22
N VAL A 19 -35.08 9.44 -19.59
CA VAL A 19 -34.38 10.73 -19.48
C VAL A 19 -34.10 11.08 -18.02
N VAL A 20 -35.06 10.87 -17.12
CA VAL A 20 -34.87 11.10 -15.68
C VAL A 20 -33.80 10.16 -15.11
N LEU A 21 -33.86 8.86 -15.44
CA LEU A 21 -32.85 7.90 -15.01
C LEU A 21 -31.45 8.21 -15.57
N PHE A 22 -31.38 8.65 -16.83
CA PHE A 22 -30.12 9.06 -17.45
C PHE A 22 -29.55 10.33 -16.79
N ALA A 23 -30.40 11.32 -16.49
CA ALA A 23 -29.98 12.52 -15.78
C ALA A 23 -29.44 12.19 -14.37
N ILE A 24 -30.13 11.31 -13.63
CA ILE A 24 -29.66 10.83 -12.32
C ILE A 24 -28.31 10.12 -12.48
N GLY A 25 -28.21 9.17 -13.42
CA GLY A 25 -26.96 8.44 -13.69
C GLY A 25 -25.80 9.36 -14.10
N TRP A 26 -26.08 10.42 -14.86
CA TRP A 26 -25.10 11.42 -15.25
C TRP A 26 -24.60 12.25 -14.06
N THR A 27 -25.51 12.69 -13.18
CA THR A 27 -25.15 13.46 -11.97
C THR A 27 -24.39 12.64 -10.92
N MET A 28 -24.63 11.33 -10.87
CA MET A 28 -23.97 10.41 -9.94
C MET A 28 -22.68 9.80 -10.50
N ARG A 29 -22.30 10.16 -11.74
CA ARG A 29 -21.07 9.66 -12.37
C ARG A 29 -19.86 10.33 -11.71
N GLU A 30 -19.10 9.56 -10.94
CA GLU A 30 -17.78 9.97 -10.49
C GLU A 30 -16.79 9.90 -11.66
N ASP A 31 -16.10 11.01 -11.96
CA ASP A 31 -15.03 10.99 -12.96
C ASP A 31 -13.78 10.30 -12.36
N PRO A 32 -13.20 9.29 -13.04
CA PRO A 32 -11.96 8.67 -12.59
C PRO A 32 -10.79 9.65 -12.45
N SER A 33 -10.86 10.82 -13.08
CA SER A 33 -9.83 11.86 -12.97
C SER A 33 -9.79 12.58 -11.62
N ASP A 34 -10.89 12.57 -10.86
CA ASP A 34 -10.97 13.17 -9.52
C ASP A 34 -10.40 12.24 -8.43
N LYS A 35 -10.14 10.97 -8.76
CA LYS A 35 -9.59 9.99 -7.81
C LYS A 35 -8.06 10.11 -7.72
N PRO A 36 -7.47 9.91 -6.52
CA PRO A 36 -6.03 9.82 -6.40
C PRO A 36 -5.50 8.64 -7.21
N TYR A 37 -4.24 8.73 -7.68
CA TYR A 37 -3.65 7.63 -8.44
C TYR A 37 -3.57 6.33 -7.65
N LEU A 38 -3.16 6.43 -6.39
CA LEU A 38 -3.05 5.31 -5.46
C LEU A 38 -3.92 5.53 -4.23
N LYS A 39 -4.59 4.47 -3.81
CA LYS A 39 -5.23 4.34 -2.51
C LYS A 39 -4.45 3.37 -1.65
N ILE A 40 -3.96 3.85 -0.51
CA ILE A 40 -3.26 2.99 0.45
C ILE A 40 -4.30 2.18 1.23
N LEU A 41 -4.28 0.86 1.07
CA LEU A 41 -5.21 -0.06 1.73
C LEU A 41 -4.84 -0.31 3.20
N GLY A 42 -3.54 -0.25 3.50
CA GLY A 42 -2.99 -0.48 4.83
C GLY A 42 -1.48 -0.59 4.79
N GLY A 43 -0.85 -0.61 5.95
CA GLY A 43 0.60 -0.73 6.08
C GLY A 43 1.03 -0.69 7.54
N GLY A 44 2.32 -0.89 7.78
CA GLY A 44 2.90 -0.88 9.11
C GLY A 44 4.18 -1.70 9.20
N PHE A 45 4.63 -1.91 10.44
CA PHE A 45 5.80 -2.70 10.77
C PHE A 45 5.46 -4.18 10.88
N MET A 46 6.31 -5.02 10.30
CA MET A 46 6.25 -6.47 10.32
C MET A 46 7.51 -6.99 11.04
N PHE A 47 7.31 -7.69 12.15
CA PHE A 47 8.39 -8.23 12.96
C PHE A 47 8.49 -9.74 12.75
N ASN A 48 9.57 -10.19 12.10
CA ASN A 48 9.87 -11.61 11.97
C ASN A 48 10.86 -12.04 13.06
N TYR A 49 10.33 -12.54 14.17
CA TYR A 49 11.12 -13.04 15.29
C TYR A 49 11.95 -14.29 14.97
N ARG A 50 11.60 -15.04 13.93
CA ARG A 50 12.32 -16.27 13.57
C ARG A 50 13.63 -15.93 12.88
N GLU A 51 13.58 -14.99 11.96
CA GLU A 51 14.72 -14.51 11.17
C GLU A 51 15.41 -13.30 11.81
N ALA A 52 14.84 -12.76 12.89
CA ALA A 52 15.31 -11.54 13.53
C ALA A 52 15.31 -10.33 12.59
N GLU A 53 14.30 -10.22 11.72
CA GLU A 53 14.19 -9.15 10.74
C GLU A 53 12.94 -8.31 10.97
N VAL A 54 13.08 -6.99 10.84
CA VAL A 54 11.98 -6.05 10.88
C VAL A 54 11.86 -5.37 9.53
N PHE A 55 10.65 -5.31 9.03
CA PHE A 55 10.31 -4.61 7.80
C PHE A 55 9.20 -3.63 8.09
N TYR A 56 9.05 -2.62 7.25
CA TYR A 56 7.80 -1.90 7.22
C TYR A 56 7.44 -1.54 5.79
N GLY A 57 6.14 -1.50 5.55
CA GLY A 57 5.63 -1.50 4.19
C GLY A 57 4.15 -1.18 4.15
N PHE A 58 3.63 -1.08 2.94
CA PHE A 58 2.24 -0.78 2.70
C PHE A 58 1.75 -1.46 1.44
N THR A 59 0.43 -1.57 1.36
CA THR A 59 -0.27 -2.06 0.18
C THR A 59 -1.03 -0.90 -0.45
N ALA A 60 -0.80 -0.68 -1.74
CA ALA A 60 -1.47 0.33 -2.54
C ALA A 60 -2.34 -0.32 -3.62
N LEU A 61 -3.52 0.26 -3.83
CA LEU A 61 -4.44 -0.04 -4.92
C LEU A 61 -4.38 1.10 -5.95
N VAL A 62 -4.21 0.76 -7.23
CA VAL A 62 -4.30 1.69 -8.35
C VAL A 62 -5.77 2.01 -8.60
N GLU A 63 -6.22 3.21 -8.20
CA GLU A 63 -7.60 3.67 -8.43
C GLU A 63 -7.74 4.38 -9.78
N ARG A 64 -6.71 5.10 -10.21
CA ARG A 64 -6.65 5.74 -11.53
C ARG A 64 -5.74 4.94 -12.45
N PRO A 65 -6.19 4.55 -13.65
CA PRO A 65 -5.37 3.76 -14.58
C PRO A 65 -4.02 4.42 -14.85
N LEU A 66 -2.95 3.67 -14.58
CA LEU A 66 -1.58 4.05 -14.88
C LEU A 66 -1.12 3.37 -16.17
N ALA A 67 -0.23 4.02 -16.91
CA ALA A 67 0.36 3.42 -18.10
C ALA A 67 1.17 2.18 -17.70
N SER A 68 1.12 1.13 -18.54
CA SER A 68 1.93 -0.07 -18.31
C SER A 68 3.42 0.29 -18.24
N GLY A 69 4.08 -0.22 -17.21
CA GLY A 69 5.48 0.06 -16.92
C GLY A 69 5.76 1.35 -16.16
N SER A 70 4.73 2.09 -15.73
CA SER A 70 4.88 3.20 -14.77
C SER A 70 5.57 2.71 -13.49
N ILE A 71 6.24 3.61 -12.77
CA ILE A 71 7.09 3.23 -11.64
C ILE A 71 6.51 3.82 -10.36
N ILE A 72 6.21 2.95 -9.40
CA ILE A 72 5.89 3.34 -8.02
C ILE A 72 7.21 3.31 -7.24
N GLU A 73 7.61 4.46 -6.73
CA GLU A 73 8.74 4.64 -5.84
C GLU A 73 8.21 4.83 -4.41
N ALA A 74 8.73 4.04 -3.48
CA ALA A 74 8.52 4.23 -2.05
C ALA A 74 9.88 4.50 -1.40
N GLU A 75 10.01 5.69 -0.84
CA GLU A 75 11.15 6.10 -0.03
C GLU A 75 10.76 6.00 1.45
N PHE A 76 11.45 5.13 2.15
CA PHE A 76 11.24 4.78 3.54
C PHE A 76 12.29 5.46 4.41
N GLU A 77 11.90 6.23 5.42
CA GLU A 77 12.83 6.76 6.43
C GLU A 77 13.62 5.63 7.11
N ASN A 78 14.92 5.82 7.33
CA ASN A 78 15.73 4.79 8.00
C ASN A 78 15.63 4.91 9.53
N PRO A 79 15.03 3.93 10.23
CA PRO A 79 14.85 4.02 11.68
C PRO A 79 16.15 4.05 12.48
N GLY A 80 17.20 3.39 11.98
CA GLY A 80 18.51 3.32 12.61
C GLY A 80 19.36 4.57 12.41
N GLY A 81 18.83 5.58 11.70
CA GLY A 81 19.57 6.75 11.26
C GLY A 81 20.37 6.46 9.98
N GLY A 82 20.40 7.43 9.07
CA GLY A 82 21.10 7.33 7.79
C GLY A 82 20.24 7.75 6.61
N GLU A 83 20.64 7.33 5.41
CA GLU A 83 19.90 7.61 4.17
C GLU A 83 18.58 6.84 4.12
N SER A 84 17.57 7.44 3.48
CA SER A 84 16.28 6.80 3.21
C SER A 84 16.44 5.56 2.34
N LEU A 85 15.63 4.55 2.61
CA LEU A 85 15.60 3.30 1.86
C LEU A 85 14.61 3.42 0.71
N VAL A 86 15.09 3.41 -0.52
CA VAL A 86 14.24 3.58 -1.71
C VAL A 86 13.94 2.24 -2.37
N VAL A 87 12.67 1.98 -2.65
CA VAL A 87 12.18 0.77 -3.30
C VAL A 87 11.34 1.14 -4.50
N PHE A 88 11.47 0.37 -5.58
CA PHE A 88 10.79 0.58 -6.84
C PHE A 88 9.95 -0.63 -7.19
N GLU A 89 8.72 -0.38 -7.65
CA GLU A 89 7.83 -1.40 -8.18
C GLU A 89 7.29 -0.95 -9.53
N ARG A 90 7.26 -1.86 -10.52
CA ARG A 90 6.77 -1.54 -11.87
C ARG A 90 5.29 -1.93 -11.98
N VAL A 91 4.49 -0.98 -12.42
CA VAL A 91 3.07 -1.21 -12.69
C VAL A 91 2.92 -2.14 -13.89
N SER A 92 2.20 -3.23 -13.68
CA SER A 92 1.82 -4.23 -14.65
C SER A 92 0.31 -4.17 -14.91
N THR A 93 -0.13 -4.60 -16.08
CA THR A 93 -1.56 -4.73 -16.42
C THR A 93 -2.22 -5.96 -15.79
N MET A 94 -1.45 -6.79 -15.09
CA MET A 94 -1.93 -8.05 -14.50
C MET A 94 -2.49 -7.87 -13.08
N THR A 95 -2.19 -6.75 -12.41
CA THR A 95 -2.62 -6.47 -11.04
C THR A 95 -2.78 -4.98 -10.82
N ASP A 96 -3.79 -4.62 -10.03
CA ASP A 96 -4.03 -3.24 -9.58
C ASP A 96 -3.52 -3.05 -8.14
N THR A 97 -3.07 -4.10 -7.48
CA THR A 97 -2.59 -4.08 -6.09
C THR A 97 -1.09 -4.34 -6.02
N TYR A 98 -0.39 -3.48 -5.28
CA TYR A 98 1.06 -3.51 -5.11
C TYR A 98 1.42 -3.45 -3.63
N ALA A 99 2.27 -4.37 -3.19
CA ALA A 99 2.81 -4.39 -1.83
C ALA A 99 4.28 -3.95 -1.88
N LEU A 100 4.58 -2.79 -1.31
CA LEU A 100 5.94 -2.27 -1.21
C LEU A 100 6.42 -2.42 0.23
N ARG A 101 7.64 -2.93 0.39
CA ARG A 101 8.27 -3.15 1.70
C ARG A 101 9.70 -2.64 1.67
N SER A 102 10.13 -2.05 2.78
CA SER A 102 11.53 -1.71 3.00
C SER A 102 12.41 -2.96 2.97
N PRO A 103 13.72 -2.82 2.75
CA PRO A 103 14.71 -3.80 3.22
C PRO A 103 14.63 -4.01 4.75
N PRO A 104 15.31 -5.03 5.30
CA PRO A 104 15.40 -5.21 6.75
C PRO A 104 15.92 -3.94 7.42
N VAL A 105 15.20 -3.43 8.40
CA VAL A 105 15.54 -2.24 9.19
C VAL A 105 15.86 -2.61 10.63
N ARG A 106 16.64 -1.74 11.28
CA ARG A 106 17.00 -1.84 12.70
C ARG A 106 16.79 -0.50 13.39
N GLY A 107 16.62 -0.50 14.71
CA GLY A 107 16.48 0.73 15.49
C GLY A 107 15.06 1.31 15.47
N VAL A 108 14.04 0.46 15.29
CA VAL A 108 12.64 0.92 15.37
C VAL A 108 12.29 1.26 16.80
N GLU A 109 11.90 2.51 17.03
CA GLU A 109 11.42 3.01 18.31
C GLU A 109 9.91 2.86 18.42
N LYS A 110 9.45 2.58 19.64
CA LYS A 110 8.02 2.50 19.93
C LYS A 110 7.38 3.89 19.86
N ASP A 111 6.19 3.98 19.28
CA ASP A 111 5.37 5.19 19.17
C ASP A 111 6.03 6.34 18.39
N LYS A 112 7.13 6.06 17.68
CA LYS A 112 7.78 7.01 16.78
C LYS A 112 7.18 6.92 15.37
N PRO A 113 6.68 8.03 14.80
CA PRO A 113 6.24 8.06 13.41
C PRO A 113 7.45 8.07 12.47
N TYR A 114 7.45 7.17 11.50
CA TYR A 114 8.43 7.11 10.43
C TYR A 114 7.78 7.49 9.10
N ASN A 115 8.44 8.39 8.37
CA ASN A 115 7.89 8.95 7.15
C ASN A 115 8.14 8.04 5.94
N VAL A 116 7.13 7.91 5.09
CA VAL A 116 7.22 7.20 3.81
C VAL A 116 6.71 8.10 2.70
N ALA A 117 7.61 8.50 1.81
CA ALA A 117 7.28 9.25 0.62
C ALA A 117 6.97 8.27 -0.53
N ILE A 118 5.80 8.42 -1.12
CA ILE A 118 5.32 7.57 -2.21
C ILE A 118 5.21 8.44 -3.44
N ARG A 119 5.92 8.08 -4.50
CA ARG A 119 5.98 8.82 -5.75
C ARG A 119 5.63 7.90 -6.91
N ILE A 120 4.95 8.43 -7.91
CA ILE A 120 4.64 7.73 -9.14
C ILE A 120 5.30 8.47 -10.27
N TYR A 121 6.07 7.73 -11.04
CA TYR A 121 6.71 8.24 -12.24
C TYR A 121 6.16 7.56 -13.49
N ASP A 122 6.40 8.20 -14.63
CA ASP A 122 6.26 7.57 -15.93
C ASP A 122 7.18 6.34 -16.08
N ARG A 123 7.04 5.65 -17.22
CA ARG A 123 7.80 4.42 -17.51
C ARG A 123 9.32 4.61 -17.53
N GLU A 124 9.78 5.84 -17.78
CA GLU A 124 11.20 6.18 -17.91
C GLU A 124 11.78 6.88 -16.66
N ARG A 125 10.98 7.06 -15.59
CA ARG A 125 11.34 7.82 -14.38
C ARG A 125 11.78 9.27 -14.67
N LYS A 126 11.19 9.90 -15.68
CA LYS A 126 11.46 11.28 -16.11
C LYS A 126 10.41 12.25 -15.58
N GLU A 127 9.15 11.84 -15.57
CA GLU A 127 8.03 12.70 -15.17
C GLU A 127 7.41 12.20 -13.87
N LEU A 128 7.28 13.09 -12.88
CA LEU A 128 6.54 12.82 -11.65
C LEU A 128 5.04 13.01 -11.90
N LEU A 129 4.30 11.92 -11.92
CA LEU A 129 2.85 11.92 -12.13
C LEU A 129 2.08 12.24 -10.85
N TRP A 130 2.59 11.77 -9.70
CA TRP A 130 1.93 11.95 -8.41
C TRP A 130 2.88 11.72 -7.25
N ALA A 131 2.62 12.38 -6.12
CA ALA A 131 3.33 12.15 -4.87
C ALA A 131 2.40 12.27 -3.66
N THR A 132 2.65 11.46 -2.65
CA THR A 132 2.03 11.57 -1.34
C THR A 132 3.02 11.15 -0.26
N THR A 133 2.68 11.44 0.99
CA THR A 133 3.49 11.07 2.14
C THR A 133 2.58 10.44 3.19
N ARG A 134 3.07 9.39 3.85
CA ARG A 134 2.38 8.70 4.94
C ARG A 134 3.33 8.40 6.07
N ASP A 135 2.81 8.51 7.28
CA ASP A 135 3.53 8.15 8.49
C ASP A 135 3.07 6.78 8.97
N TYR A 136 4.03 5.93 9.33
CA TYR A 136 3.78 4.65 9.96
C TYR A 136 4.41 4.63 11.35
N THR A 137 3.64 4.26 12.35
CA THR A 137 4.08 4.14 13.74
C THR A 137 4.12 2.67 14.15
N SER A 138 5.20 2.26 14.81
CA SER A 138 5.24 0.95 15.46
C SER A 138 4.74 1.03 16.90
N GLN A 139 3.87 0.11 17.32
CA GLN A 139 3.45 -0.03 18.72
C GLN A 139 4.48 -0.76 19.60
N ILE A 140 5.51 -1.33 18.98
CA ILE A 140 6.55 -2.13 19.63
C ILE A 140 7.91 -1.69 19.11
N SER A 141 8.90 -1.55 19.99
CA SER A 141 10.28 -1.27 19.57
C SER A 141 10.96 -2.54 19.06
N ASP A 142 11.86 -2.42 18.09
CA ASP A 142 12.73 -3.52 17.62
C ASP A 142 13.60 -4.11 18.75
N ASP A 143 13.70 -3.44 19.90
CA ASP A 143 14.31 -3.95 21.13
C ASP A 143 13.78 -5.32 21.60
N VAL A 144 12.57 -5.71 21.19
CA VAL A 144 12.01 -7.03 21.52
C VAL A 144 12.44 -8.12 20.52
N VAL A 145 13.01 -7.75 19.38
CA VAL A 145 13.51 -8.67 18.38
C VAL A 145 14.93 -9.06 18.78
N PRO A 146 15.26 -10.36 18.81
CA PRO A 146 16.61 -10.80 19.15
C PRO A 146 17.62 -10.36 18.07
N ASP A 147 18.87 -10.11 18.47
CA ASP A 147 19.95 -9.71 17.53
C ASP A 147 20.27 -10.81 16.51
N LYS A 148 19.97 -12.07 16.87
CA LYS A 148 20.23 -13.26 16.06
C LYS A 148 18.94 -14.06 15.86
N PRO A 149 18.77 -14.72 14.69
CA PRO A 149 17.64 -15.58 14.40
C PRO A 149 17.43 -16.62 15.51
N LEU A 150 16.20 -16.83 15.98
CA LEU A 150 15.92 -17.82 17.03
C LEU A 150 16.12 -19.25 16.56
N THR A 151 15.99 -19.49 15.26
CA THR A 151 16.07 -20.82 14.66
C THR A 151 16.97 -20.83 13.43
N ILE A 152 17.65 -21.94 13.20
CA ILE A 152 18.47 -22.19 12.01
C ILE A 152 17.99 -23.43 11.23
N GLY A 153 18.09 -23.34 9.90
CA GLY A 153 17.81 -24.44 8.98
C GLY A 153 16.32 -24.80 8.82
N PRO A 154 15.99 -25.67 7.84
CA PRO A 154 14.61 -26.04 7.50
C PRO A 154 13.88 -26.81 8.60
N GLY A 155 14.61 -27.35 9.57
CA GLY A 155 14.08 -28.10 10.71
C GLY A 155 13.75 -27.26 11.95
N TYR A 156 13.85 -25.93 11.88
CA TYR A 156 13.62 -25.02 13.03
C TYR A 156 14.46 -25.40 14.27
N ALA A 157 15.71 -25.81 14.06
CA ALA A 157 16.61 -26.08 15.17
C ALA A 157 16.89 -24.77 15.92
N LEU A 158 16.92 -24.80 17.25
CA LEU A 158 17.29 -23.64 18.06
C LEU A 158 18.67 -23.14 17.62
N ASN A 159 18.81 -21.84 17.41
CA ASN A 159 20.11 -21.25 17.08
C ASN A 159 21.07 -21.46 18.27
N PRO A 160 22.20 -22.17 18.09
CA PRO A 160 23.16 -22.42 19.15
C PRO A 160 23.81 -21.14 19.70
N ASP A 161 23.71 -20.02 18.98
CA ASP A 161 24.17 -18.72 19.47
C ASP A 161 23.21 -18.07 20.49
N ASN A 162 21.97 -18.56 20.61
CA ASN A 162 20.95 -18.03 21.52
C ASN A 162 20.88 -18.82 22.84
N VAL A 163 22.04 -19.19 23.40
CA VAL A 163 22.12 -19.94 24.66
C VAL A 163 21.51 -19.11 25.79
N PRO A 164 20.62 -19.67 26.64
CA PRO A 164 20.11 -18.99 27.82
C PRO A 164 21.27 -18.60 28.74
N GLY A 165 21.59 -17.30 28.83
CA GLY A 165 22.69 -16.77 29.64
C GLY A 165 23.78 -16.00 28.88
N ALA A 166 23.71 -15.91 27.54
CA ALA A 166 24.55 -14.98 26.80
C ALA A 166 24.09 -13.53 27.09
N GLU A 167 24.94 -12.75 27.78
CA GLU A 167 24.72 -11.32 27.98
C GLU A 167 24.51 -10.61 26.64
N ARG A 168 23.46 -9.78 26.58
CA ARG A 168 23.23 -8.90 25.42
C ARG A 168 24.49 -8.05 25.22
N PRO A 169 25.10 -8.03 24.03
CA PRO A 169 26.19 -7.10 23.76
C PRO A 169 25.70 -5.67 24.02
N PRO A 170 26.54 -4.79 24.61
CA PRO A 170 26.17 -3.40 24.80
C PRO A 170 25.89 -2.75 23.44
N ARG A 171 24.79 -1.99 23.40
CA ARG A 171 24.34 -1.23 22.22
C ARG A 171 25.27 -0.07 21.90
#